data_AF-A0A844HI28-F1
#
_entry.id   AF-A0A844HI28-F1
#
_cell.length_a   1.000
_cell.length_b   1.000
_cell.length_c   1.000
_cell.angle_alpha   90.00
_cell.angle_beta   90.00
_cell.angle_gamma   90.00
#
_symmetry.space_group_name_H-M   'P 1'
#
loop_
_entity.id
_entity.type
_entity.pdbx_description
1 polymer ?
#
loop_
_entity_poly.entity_id
_entity_poly.type
_entity_poly.pdbx_seq_one_letter_code
_entity_poly.pdbx_strand_id
1 'polypeptide(L)'
;MLLISLRRLSAALRTGSCTALVACGPTVDSSTYGGPDSMRNRSSYALWSELGATSDTRTIMLLEAELAARGETQSPSGSEYLGRKTSGTVGRRSYARSEAISGDRNCSDFTSGAEAQRFFLATGGPVSDLHGLDRDGDGNACEWGKTLRSSVSSHRQYVARQTSAARSYQSSSRCYVGPRGGSYTITPSGSKNYGGC
;
A
#
# COMPACT_ATOMS: atom_id res chain seq x y z
N MET A 1 27.65 78.48 20.94
CA MET A 1 28.41 77.62 21.88
C MET A 1 27.68 76.29 21.90
N LEU A 2 28.21 75.14 21.52
CA LEU A 2 29.58 74.62 21.62
C LEU A 2 29.79 73.59 20.47
N LEU A 3 30.95 73.66 19.82
CA LEU A 3 31.49 72.62 18.93
C LEU A 3 31.86 71.36 19.73
N ILE A 4 31.97 70.19 19.07
CA ILE A 4 32.72 68.94 19.39
C ILE A 4 31.96 67.78 18.69
N SER A 5 32.51 66.78 18.00
CA SER A 5 33.86 66.44 17.53
C SER A 5 33.70 65.21 16.62
N LEU A 6 34.52 65.14 15.57
CA LEU A 6 34.63 64.04 14.60
C LEU A 6 35.13 62.75 15.24
N ARG A 7 34.55 61.59 14.88
CA ARG A 7 35.33 60.35 14.68
C ARG A 7 34.75 59.51 13.54
N ARG A 8 35.57 59.38 12.48
CA ARG A 8 35.43 58.39 11.41
C ARG A 8 35.71 57.01 12.01
N LEU A 9 34.83 56.03 11.82
CA LEU A 9 35.17 54.63 11.96
C LEU A 9 35.13 53.96 10.59
N SER A 10 36.32 53.69 10.07
CA SER A 10 36.56 52.70 9.04
C SER A 10 36.32 51.32 9.64
N ALA A 11 35.34 50.57 9.12
CA ALA A 11 35.20 49.15 9.40
C ALA A 11 35.46 48.38 8.10
N ALA A 12 36.53 47.59 8.14
CA ALA A 12 37.05 46.80 7.04
C ALA A 12 36.04 45.75 6.56
N LEU A 13 35.87 45.66 5.23
CA LEU A 13 35.27 44.50 4.59
C LEU A 13 36.14 43.28 4.89
N ARG A 14 35.65 42.38 5.75
CA ARG A 14 36.15 41.00 5.80
C ARG A 14 35.56 40.26 4.61
N THR A 15 36.36 40.09 3.56
CA THR A 15 36.14 39.07 2.54
C THR A 15 36.19 37.70 3.21
N GLY A 16 35.02 37.18 3.58
CA GLY A 16 34.86 35.79 3.97
C GLY A 16 35.02 34.92 2.73
N SER A 17 36.21 34.34 2.56
CA SER A 17 36.42 33.25 1.62
C SER A 17 35.60 32.06 2.11
N CYS A 18 34.42 31.83 1.53
CA CYS A 18 33.67 30.60 1.70
C CYS A 18 34.40 29.52 0.90
N THR A 19 35.38 28.87 1.51
CA THR A 19 35.87 27.58 1.04
C THR A 19 34.71 26.59 1.11
N ALA A 20 34.03 26.39 -0.01
CA ALA A 20 33.09 25.29 -0.18
C ALA A 20 33.88 23.99 -0.05
N LEU A 21 33.85 23.40 1.15
CA LEU A 21 34.16 22.00 1.32
C LEU A 21 33.08 21.23 0.55
N VAL A 22 33.41 20.81 -0.66
CA VAL A 22 32.69 19.73 -1.34
C VAL A 22 32.91 18.49 -0.49
N ALA A 23 32.02 18.29 0.47
CA ALA A 23 31.83 16.98 1.06
C ALA A 23 31.25 16.11 -0.04
N CYS A 24 32.07 15.22 -0.60
CA CYS A 24 31.54 14.01 -1.22
C CYS A 24 30.79 13.27 -0.12
N GLY A 25 29.49 13.57 0.03
CA GLY A 25 28.59 12.68 0.73
C GLY A 25 28.67 11.31 0.05
N PRO A 26 28.56 10.20 0.78
CA PRO A 26 28.49 8.90 0.15
C PRO A 26 27.38 8.96 -0.89
N THR A 27 27.70 8.66 -2.15
CA THR A 27 26.68 8.34 -3.15
C THR A 27 25.92 7.17 -2.56
N VAL A 28 24.73 7.41 -2.01
CA VAL A 28 23.82 6.34 -1.63
C VAL A 28 23.52 5.61 -2.92
N ASP A 29 24.19 4.48 -3.08
CA ASP A 29 24.00 3.61 -4.22
C ASP A 29 22.51 3.27 -4.25
N SER A 30 21.89 3.42 -5.41
CA SER A 30 20.45 3.20 -5.60
C SER A 30 20.04 1.75 -5.27
N SER A 31 21.05 0.88 -5.10
CA SER A 31 20.96 -0.46 -4.49
C SER A 31 20.38 -0.47 -3.05
N THR A 32 20.45 0.65 -2.32
CA THR A 32 19.94 0.72 -0.93
C THR A 32 18.44 1.03 -0.85
N TYR A 33 17.82 1.49 -1.95
CA TYR A 33 16.35 1.56 -2.06
C TYR A 33 15.80 0.21 -2.51
N GLY A 34 15.72 -0.72 -1.55
CA GLY A 34 14.84 -1.89 -1.54
C GLY A 34 14.49 -2.48 -2.91
N GLY A 35 15.47 -3.05 -3.62
CA GLY A 35 15.19 -3.84 -4.83
C GLY A 35 14.30 -5.06 -4.52
N PRO A 36 13.71 -5.70 -5.54
CA PRO A 36 12.84 -6.87 -5.35
C PRO A 36 13.51 -8.03 -4.58
N ASP A 37 14.83 -8.19 -4.69
CA ASP A 37 15.57 -9.20 -3.93
C ASP A 37 15.64 -8.92 -2.42
N SER A 38 15.60 -7.64 -2.02
CA SER A 38 15.53 -7.27 -0.60
C SER A 38 14.24 -7.74 0.07
N MET A 39 13.14 -7.80 -0.69
CA MET A 39 11.83 -8.23 -0.19
C MET A 39 11.75 -9.76 -0.05
N ARG A 40 12.36 -10.50 -0.97
CA ARG A 40 12.39 -11.98 -0.96
C ARG A 40 13.01 -12.56 0.30
N ASN A 41 14.04 -11.92 0.84
CA ASN A 41 14.77 -12.44 2.01
C ASN A 41 14.15 -12.05 3.36
N ARG A 42 12.99 -11.37 3.36
CA ARG A 42 12.33 -10.90 4.60
C ARG A 42 11.17 -11.80 4.97
N SER A 43 10.86 -11.88 6.26
CA SER A 43 9.66 -12.59 6.73
C SER A 43 8.40 -11.84 6.32
N SER A 44 7.30 -12.56 6.12
CA SER A 44 6.04 -11.93 5.71
C SER A 44 5.50 -10.96 6.76
N TYR A 45 5.74 -11.23 8.05
CA TYR A 45 5.44 -10.29 9.13
C TYR A 45 6.16 -8.94 8.94
N ALA A 46 7.45 -8.98 8.58
CA ALA A 46 8.22 -7.77 8.33
C ALA A 46 7.73 -7.01 7.08
N LEU A 47 7.25 -7.73 6.06
CA LEU A 47 6.66 -7.13 4.85
C LEU A 47 5.32 -6.46 5.17
N TRP A 48 4.42 -7.11 5.92
CA TRP A 48 3.15 -6.52 6.34
C TRP A 48 3.34 -5.29 7.24
N SER A 49 4.28 -5.37 8.17
CA SER A 49 4.62 -4.25 9.06
C SER A 49 5.07 -3.02 8.27
N GLU A 50 5.97 -3.21 7.31
CA GLU A 50 6.42 -2.12 6.45
C GLU A 50 5.32 -1.61 5.52
N LEU A 51 4.49 -2.50 4.94
CA LEU A 51 3.40 -2.11 4.06
C LEU A 51 2.39 -1.18 4.75
N GLY A 52 2.16 -1.37 6.06
CA GLY A 52 1.35 -0.47 6.87
C GLY A 52 2.01 0.89 7.07
N ALA A 53 3.33 0.93 7.27
CA ALA A 53 4.09 2.12 7.61
C ALA A 53 4.51 3.00 6.41
N THR A 54 4.78 2.39 5.25
CA THR A 54 5.34 3.13 4.10
C THR A 54 4.28 3.93 3.33
N SER A 55 4.73 5.05 2.76
CA SER A 55 3.99 5.88 1.79
C SER A 55 4.65 5.89 0.42
N ASP A 56 5.83 5.28 0.26
CA ASP A 56 6.51 5.22 -1.03
C ASP A 56 5.77 4.28 -1.98
N THR A 57 5.34 4.82 -3.13
CA THR A 57 4.47 4.10 -4.06
C THR A 57 5.15 2.86 -4.63
N ARG A 58 6.44 2.97 -5.00
CA ARG A 58 7.20 1.85 -5.57
C ARG A 58 7.41 0.75 -4.52
N THR A 59 7.76 1.13 -3.30
CA THR A 59 7.94 0.20 -2.17
C THR A 59 6.64 -0.52 -1.85
N ILE A 60 5.50 0.18 -1.84
CA ILE A 60 4.17 -0.45 -1.67
C ILE A 60 3.94 -1.50 -2.76
N MET A 61 4.19 -1.18 -4.03
CA MET A 61 4.01 -2.12 -5.15
C MET A 61 4.90 -3.36 -4.99
N LEU A 62 6.16 -3.19 -4.59
CA LEU A 62 7.10 -4.30 -4.35
C LEU A 62 6.66 -5.19 -3.18
N LEU A 63 6.24 -4.59 -2.07
CA LEU A 63 5.77 -5.30 -0.88
C LEU A 63 4.52 -6.12 -1.18
N GLU A 64 3.52 -5.51 -1.83
CA GLU A 64 2.29 -6.20 -2.17
C GLU A 64 2.52 -7.34 -3.18
N ALA A 65 3.38 -7.15 -4.18
CA ALA A 65 3.70 -8.19 -5.15
C ALA A 65 4.46 -9.36 -4.51
N GLU A 66 5.40 -9.10 -3.60
CA GLU A 66 6.11 -10.14 -2.85
C GLU A 66 5.18 -10.92 -1.92
N LEU A 67 4.33 -10.22 -1.14
CA LEU A 67 3.34 -10.85 -0.27
C LEU A 67 2.37 -11.73 -1.07
N ALA A 68 1.87 -11.23 -2.21
CA ALA A 68 0.98 -12.00 -3.08
C ALA A 68 1.67 -13.20 -3.72
N ALA A 69 2.95 -13.10 -4.08
CA ALA A 69 3.72 -14.23 -4.60
C ALA A 69 3.91 -15.35 -3.56
N ARG A 70 3.78 -15.03 -2.26
CA ARG A 70 3.74 -15.99 -1.16
C ARG A 70 2.34 -16.54 -0.88
N GLY A 71 1.33 -16.08 -1.60
CA GLY A 71 -0.07 -16.44 -1.37
C GLY A 71 -0.72 -15.69 -0.20
N GLU A 72 -0.09 -14.62 0.30
CA GLU A 72 -0.63 -13.85 1.43
C GLU A 72 -1.45 -12.65 0.93
N THR A 73 -2.75 -12.67 1.21
CA THR A 73 -3.66 -11.59 0.81
C THR A 73 -4.02 -10.63 1.95
N GLN A 74 -3.71 -11.00 3.19
CA GLN A 74 -4.08 -10.27 4.41
C GLN A 74 -3.05 -10.50 5.52
N SER A 75 -2.81 -9.50 6.36
CA SER A 75 -1.97 -9.64 7.56
C SER A 75 -2.62 -10.55 8.62
N PRO A 76 -1.85 -11.13 9.55
CA PRO A 76 -2.40 -11.92 10.65
C PRO A 76 -3.43 -11.18 11.52
N SER A 77 -3.28 -9.86 11.69
CA SER A 77 -4.22 -9.00 12.41
C SER A 77 -5.49 -8.67 11.64
N GLY A 78 -5.51 -8.92 10.33
CA GLY A 78 -6.59 -8.52 9.43
C GLY A 78 -6.63 -7.03 9.10
N SER A 79 -5.77 -6.19 9.70
CA SER A 79 -5.75 -4.73 9.51
C SER A 79 -5.17 -4.29 8.17
N GLU A 80 -4.26 -5.08 7.62
CA GLU A 80 -3.62 -4.84 6.32
C GLU A 80 -4.04 -5.91 5.33
N TYR A 81 -4.17 -5.53 4.06
CA TYR A 81 -4.50 -6.44 2.96
C TYR A 81 -3.97 -5.90 1.64
N LEU A 82 -3.79 -6.78 0.65
CA LEU A 82 -3.29 -6.39 -0.66
C LEU A 82 -4.26 -5.45 -1.35
N GLY A 83 -3.73 -4.43 -2.02
CA GLY A 83 -4.54 -3.51 -2.80
C GLY A 83 -5.23 -2.45 -1.96
N ARG A 84 -5.11 -2.44 -0.63
CA ARG A 84 -5.64 -1.34 0.18
C ARG A 84 -5.03 0.01 -0.19
N LYS A 85 -3.76 0.03 -0.63
CA LYS A 85 -3.09 1.26 -1.10
C LYS A 85 -3.07 1.37 -2.64
N THR A 86 -3.01 0.26 -3.36
CA THR A 86 -2.79 0.27 -4.83
C THR A 86 -3.99 -0.09 -5.67
N SER A 87 -5.07 -0.66 -5.14
CA SER A 87 -6.22 -1.09 -5.97
C SER A 87 -6.88 0.07 -6.72
N GLY A 88 -6.71 1.30 -6.23
CA GLY A 88 -7.15 2.51 -6.93
C GLY A 88 -6.38 2.83 -8.20
N THR A 89 -5.20 2.24 -8.46
CA THR A 89 -4.46 2.41 -9.72
C THR A 89 -5.02 1.55 -10.84
N VAL A 90 -5.72 0.44 -10.51
CA VAL A 90 -6.13 -0.56 -11.51
C VAL A 90 -7.06 0.03 -12.56
N GLY A 91 -6.59 0.03 -13.82
CA GLY A 91 -7.26 0.59 -15.00
C GLY A 91 -7.07 2.10 -15.18
N ARG A 92 -6.28 2.77 -14.33
CA ARG A 92 -5.96 4.20 -14.48
C ARG A 92 -4.59 4.36 -15.13
N ARG A 93 -4.58 4.70 -16.42
CA ARG A 93 -3.35 5.01 -17.17
C ARG A 93 -2.57 6.15 -16.49
N SER A 94 -1.55 5.77 -15.73
CA SER A 94 -0.67 6.65 -14.96
C SER A 94 0.71 6.77 -15.60
N TYR A 95 1.06 5.83 -16.47
CA TYR A 95 2.35 5.76 -17.16
C TYR A 95 2.11 5.79 -18.68
N ALA A 96 2.88 6.63 -19.38
CA ALA A 96 2.90 6.61 -20.83
C ALA A 96 3.57 5.31 -21.31
N ARG A 97 3.00 4.69 -22.33
CA ARG A 97 3.52 3.45 -22.91
C ARG A 97 3.93 3.67 -24.36
N SER A 98 5.12 3.19 -24.69
CA SER A 98 5.63 3.02 -26.04
C SER A 98 5.69 1.53 -26.37
N GLU A 99 5.96 1.20 -27.63
CA GLU A 99 6.21 -0.18 -28.05
C GLU A 99 7.31 -0.85 -27.20
N ALA A 100 7.16 -2.15 -26.95
CA ALA A 100 8.11 -2.92 -26.16
C ALA A 100 9.48 -2.97 -26.84
N ILE A 101 10.55 -2.76 -26.08
CA ILE A 101 11.93 -2.70 -26.59
C ILE A 101 12.57 -4.09 -26.64
N SER A 102 12.22 -4.97 -25.70
CA SER A 102 12.89 -6.27 -25.48
C SER A 102 11.88 -7.35 -25.08
N GLY A 103 10.76 -7.48 -25.82
CA GLY A 103 9.59 -8.34 -25.55
C GLY A 103 9.82 -9.87 -25.41
N ASP A 104 10.96 -10.30 -24.86
CA ASP A 104 11.33 -11.68 -24.53
C ASP A 104 10.49 -12.29 -23.39
N ARG A 105 9.68 -11.49 -22.70
CA ARG A 105 8.77 -11.96 -21.64
C ARG A 105 7.35 -11.48 -21.90
N ASN A 106 6.41 -12.40 -21.75
CA ASN A 106 4.97 -12.19 -21.88
C ASN A 106 4.22 -12.66 -20.63
N CYS A 107 2.96 -12.27 -20.52
CA CYS A 107 2.13 -12.62 -19.36
C CYS A 107 1.95 -14.13 -19.14
N SER A 108 2.06 -14.94 -20.20
CA SER A 108 2.00 -16.40 -20.13
C SER A 108 3.23 -17.06 -19.50
N ASP A 109 4.34 -16.32 -19.36
CA ASP A 109 5.60 -16.86 -18.84
C ASP A 109 5.65 -16.88 -17.31
N PHE A 110 4.65 -16.29 -16.66
CA PHE A 110 4.57 -16.18 -15.21
C PHE A 110 3.43 -17.04 -14.67
N THR A 111 3.66 -17.69 -13.53
CA THR A 111 2.66 -18.56 -12.90
C THR A 111 1.53 -17.77 -12.26
N SER A 112 1.76 -16.48 -11.95
CA SER A 112 0.78 -15.59 -11.34
C SER A 112 1.02 -14.13 -11.73
N GLY A 113 -0.01 -13.30 -11.62
CA GLY A 113 0.12 -11.85 -11.78
C GLY A 113 1.08 -11.21 -10.76
N ALA A 114 1.22 -11.81 -9.56
CA ALA A 114 2.19 -11.36 -8.56
C ALA A 114 3.64 -11.56 -9.02
N GLU A 115 3.93 -12.72 -9.62
CA GLU A 115 5.25 -13.01 -10.19
C GLU A 115 5.56 -12.08 -11.37
N ALA A 116 4.59 -11.87 -12.26
CA ALA A 116 4.70 -10.91 -13.36
C ALA A 116 4.98 -9.48 -12.86
N GLN A 117 4.24 -9.03 -11.82
CA GLN A 117 4.44 -7.72 -11.22
C GLN A 117 5.84 -7.57 -10.60
N ARG A 118 6.34 -8.60 -9.91
CA ARG A 118 7.70 -8.57 -9.33
C ARG A 118 8.75 -8.43 -10.42
N PHE A 119 8.64 -9.21 -11.49
CA PHE A 119 9.55 -9.13 -12.63
C PHE A 119 9.49 -7.73 -13.28
N PHE A 120 8.29 -7.25 -13.58
CA PHE A 120 8.06 -5.91 -14.15
C PHE A 120 8.73 -4.81 -13.33
N LEU A 121 8.54 -4.81 -12.01
CA LEU A 121 9.17 -3.84 -11.11
C LEU A 121 10.70 -4.01 -11.06
N ALA A 122 11.21 -5.25 -11.14
CA ALA A 122 12.64 -5.54 -11.20
C ALA A 122 13.32 -4.97 -12.45
N THR A 123 12.62 -5.01 -13.58
CA THR A 123 13.14 -4.55 -14.88
C THR A 123 12.92 -3.05 -15.15
N GLY A 124 12.49 -2.29 -14.14
CA GLY A 124 12.35 -0.82 -14.23
C GLY A 124 10.91 -0.30 -14.30
N GLY A 125 9.90 -1.17 -14.28
CA GLY A 125 8.51 -0.78 -14.11
C GLY A 125 8.31 -0.10 -12.75
N PRO A 126 7.34 0.81 -12.57
CA PRO A 126 6.29 1.12 -13.53
C PRO A 126 6.68 2.17 -14.58
N VAL A 127 7.83 2.84 -14.39
CA VAL A 127 8.31 3.90 -15.28
C VAL A 127 8.71 3.35 -16.65
N SER A 128 9.44 2.23 -16.68
CA SER A 128 9.86 1.57 -17.93
C SER A 128 9.17 0.23 -18.09
N ASP A 129 8.53 0.01 -19.24
CA ASP A 129 7.91 -1.27 -19.60
C ASP A 129 8.64 -1.92 -20.78
N LEU A 130 9.86 -2.38 -20.52
CA LEU A 130 10.75 -2.94 -21.56
C LEU A 130 10.16 -4.16 -22.26
N HIS A 131 9.33 -4.92 -21.54
CA HIS A 131 8.75 -6.19 -21.99
C HIS A 131 7.28 -6.05 -22.41
N GLY A 132 6.67 -4.86 -22.31
CA GLY A 132 5.28 -4.63 -22.70
C GLY A 132 4.27 -5.40 -21.84
N LEU A 133 4.58 -5.58 -20.54
CA LEU A 133 3.74 -6.32 -19.58
C LEU A 133 2.58 -5.47 -19.03
N ASP A 134 2.67 -4.14 -19.10
CA ASP A 134 1.65 -3.20 -18.62
C ASP A 134 1.27 -2.25 -19.78
N ARG A 135 0.56 -2.79 -20.77
CA ARG A 135 0.20 -2.07 -22.01
C ARG A 135 -0.83 -0.96 -21.78
N ASP A 136 -1.70 -1.09 -20.79
CA ASP A 136 -2.68 -0.05 -20.46
C ASP A 136 -2.04 1.09 -19.66
N GLY A 137 -0.91 0.84 -19.00
CA GLY A 137 -0.07 1.84 -18.35
C GLY A 137 -0.58 2.19 -16.96
N ASP A 138 -1.23 1.26 -16.28
CA ASP A 138 -1.85 1.49 -14.98
C ASP A 138 -0.92 1.20 -13.79
N GLY A 139 0.30 0.72 -14.08
CA GLY A 139 1.32 0.32 -13.12
C GLY A 139 1.23 -1.14 -12.68
N ASN A 140 0.28 -1.90 -13.23
CA ASN A 140 -0.02 -3.28 -12.88
C ASN A 140 0.20 -4.20 -14.10
N ALA A 141 1.30 -4.94 -14.07
CA ALA A 141 1.64 -5.89 -15.12
C ALA A 141 0.63 -7.04 -15.21
N CYS A 142 0.25 -7.36 -16.44
CA CYS A 142 -0.55 -8.52 -16.79
C CYS A 142 -1.84 -8.61 -15.95
N GLU A 143 -1.98 -9.69 -15.18
CA GLU A 143 -3.18 -10.00 -14.41
C GLU A 143 -3.13 -9.42 -12.98
N TRP A 144 -2.09 -8.66 -12.63
CA TRP A 144 -1.89 -8.14 -11.27
C TRP A 144 -3.06 -7.29 -10.77
N GLY A 145 -3.63 -6.45 -11.64
CA GLY A 145 -4.81 -5.66 -11.32
C GLY A 145 -6.03 -6.50 -10.92
N LYS A 146 -6.20 -7.71 -11.48
CA LYS A 146 -7.27 -8.64 -11.08
C LYS A 146 -7.00 -9.23 -9.70
N THR A 147 -5.75 -9.56 -9.38
CA THR A 147 -5.34 -10.02 -8.04
C THR A 147 -5.67 -8.98 -6.97
N LEU A 148 -5.33 -7.70 -7.21
CA LEU A 148 -5.64 -6.62 -6.29
C LEU A 148 -7.15 -6.48 -6.05
N ARG A 149 -7.95 -6.45 -7.12
CA ARG A 149 -9.42 -6.35 -7.02
C ARG A 149 -10.03 -7.55 -6.29
N SER A 150 -9.53 -8.76 -6.53
CA SER A 150 -9.95 -9.97 -5.85
C SER A 150 -9.65 -9.90 -4.34
N SER A 151 -8.44 -9.51 -3.97
CA SER A 151 -8.07 -9.35 -2.55
C SER A 151 -8.93 -8.33 -1.83
N VAL A 152 -9.19 -7.16 -2.43
CA VAL A 152 -10.08 -6.13 -1.89
C VAL A 152 -11.50 -6.69 -1.68
N SER A 153 -12.03 -7.45 -2.64
CA SER A 153 -13.34 -8.09 -2.52
C SER A 153 -13.39 -9.08 -1.35
N SER A 154 -12.39 -9.98 -1.26
CA SER A 154 -12.27 -10.95 -0.17
C SER A 154 -12.15 -10.28 1.19
N HIS A 155 -11.39 -9.18 1.29
CA HIS A 155 -11.28 -8.43 2.54
C HIS A 155 -12.60 -7.76 2.95
N ARG A 156 -13.35 -7.19 1.99
CA ARG A 156 -14.71 -6.66 2.27
C ARG A 156 -15.64 -7.75 2.83
N GLN A 157 -15.58 -8.96 2.28
CA GLN A 157 -16.35 -10.10 2.79
C GLN A 157 -15.91 -10.51 4.20
N TYR A 158 -14.61 -10.53 4.48
CA TYR A 158 -14.05 -10.79 5.81
C TYR A 158 -14.62 -9.80 6.86
N VAL A 159 -14.61 -8.51 6.57
CA VAL A 159 -15.13 -7.47 7.48
C VAL A 159 -16.66 -7.59 7.64
N ALA A 160 -17.39 -7.87 6.56
CA ALA A 160 -18.84 -8.08 6.64
C ALA A 160 -19.20 -9.28 7.54
N ARG A 161 -18.44 -10.38 7.44
CA ARG A 161 -18.61 -11.54 8.33
C ARG A 161 -18.33 -11.18 9.78
N GLN A 162 -17.24 -10.47 10.07
CA GLN A 162 -16.92 -10.07 11.45
C GLN A 162 -17.98 -9.14 12.06
N THR A 163 -18.47 -8.16 11.30
CA THR A 163 -19.51 -7.24 11.77
C THR A 163 -20.86 -7.93 11.98
N SER A 164 -21.23 -8.87 11.10
CA SER A 164 -22.45 -9.67 11.28
C SER A 164 -22.40 -10.57 12.52
N ALA A 165 -21.24 -11.18 12.81
CA ALA A 165 -21.02 -11.97 14.01
C ALA A 165 -21.15 -11.11 15.27
N ALA A 166 -20.54 -9.91 15.28
CA ALA A 166 -20.70 -8.97 16.39
C ALA A 166 -22.17 -8.56 16.63
N ARG A 167 -22.93 -8.30 15.55
CA ARG A 167 -24.37 -7.98 15.65
C ARG A 167 -25.21 -9.14 16.20
N SER A 168 -24.87 -10.39 15.87
CA SER A 168 -25.59 -11.55 16.40
C SER A 168 -25.48 -11.69 17.93
N TYR A 169 -24.39 -11.18 18.52
CA TYR A 169 -24.17 -11.22 19.97
C TYR A 169 -24.94 -10.11 20.72
N GLN A 170 -25.18 -8.96 20.08
CA GLN A 170 -26.05 -7.89 20.59
C GLN A 170 -27.53 -8.17 20.29
N SER A 171 -28.09 -9.24 20.85
CA SER A 171 -29.55 -9.38 20.91
C SER A 171 -30.13 -8.43 21.97
N SER A 172 -31.31 -7.85 21.72
CA SER A 172 -31.98 -7.06 22.76
C SER A 172 -32.42 -8.01 23.87
N SER A 173 -31.94 -7.79 25.09
CA SER A 173 -32.40 -8.50 26.30
C SER A 173 -33.83 -8.14 26.72
N ARG A 174 -34.55 -7.38 25.88
CA ARG A 174 -35.91 -6.93 26.15
C ARG A 174 -36.92 -8.01 25.78
N CYS A 175 -37.58 -8.54 26.80
CA CYS A 175 -38.72 -9.42 26.64
C CYS A 175 -40.00 -8.64 26.30
N TYR A 176 -40.78 -9.20 25.39
CA TYR A 176 -42.11 -8.75 25.00
C TYR A 176 -43.12 -9.86 25.31
N VAL A 177 -44.37 -9.52 25.61
CA VAL A 177 -45.44 -10.50 25.86
C VAL A 177 -46.30 -10.62 24.61
N GLY A 178 -46.53 -11.85 24.14
CA GLY A 178 -47.36 -12.14 22.98
C GLY A 178 -48.86 -12.21 23.30
N PRO A 179 -49.73 -12.22 22.28
CA PRO A 179 -51.19 -12.26 22.46
C PRO A 179 -51.71 -13.51 23.19
N ARG A 180 -50.91 -14.59 23.21
CA ARG A 180 -51.23 -15.86 23.87
C ARG A 180 -50.54 -16.02 25.24
N GLY A 181 -49.98 -14.94 25.79
CA GLY A 181 -49.37 -14.91 27.13
C GLY A 181 -47.91 -15.37 27.24
N GLY A 182 -47.29 -15.90 26.19
CA GLY A 182 -45.85 -16.26 26.18
C GLY A 182 -44.92 -15.07 25.93
N SER A 183 -43.71 -15.09 26.49
CA SER A 183 -42.68 -14.07 26.27
C SER A 183 -41.81 -14.36 25.04
N TYR A 184 -41.22 -13.33 24.45
CA TYR A 184 -40.25 -13.46 23.35
C TYR A 184 -39.28 -12.27 23.30
N THR A 185 -38.11 -12.45 22.69
CA THR A 185 -37.21 -11.37 22.26
C THR A 185 -37.31 -11.14 20.75
N ILE A 186 -36.86 -9.97 20.28
CA ILE A 186 -36.71 -9.67 18.85
C ILE A 186 -35.25 -9.92 18.45
N THR A 187 -35.01 -10.78 17.46
CA THR A 187 -33.66 -11.02 16.92
C THR A 187 -33.14 -9.79 16.16
N PRO A 188 -31.83 -9.67 15.91
CA PRO A 188 -31.28 -8.62 15.05
C PRO A 188 -31.88 -8.59 13.63
N SER A 189 -32.42 -9.72 13.16
CA SER A 189 -33.14 -9.84 11.89
C SER A 189 -34.62 -9.46 11.96
N GLY A 190 -35.13 -9.01 13.11
CA GLY A 190 -36.54 -8.62 13.31
C GLY A 190 -37.51 -9.79 13.55
N SER A 191 -37.00 -11.02 13.68
CA SER A 191 -37.82 -12.21 13.93
C SER A 191 -38.12 -12.38 15.43
N LYS A 192 -39.24 -13.01 15.77
CA LYS A 192 -39.59 -13.31 17.17
C LYS A 192 -38.89 -14.60 17.64
N ASN A 193 -38.23 -14.55 18.79
CA ASN A 193 -37.64 -15.71 19.45
C ASN A 193 -38.34 -15.97 20.80
N TYR A 194 -39.18 -16.99 20.84
CA TYR A 194 -39.97 -17.37 22.02
C TYR A 194 -39.19 -18.17 23.09
N GLY A 195 -37.91 -18.49 22.86
CA GLY A 195 -37.02 -19.09 23.87
C GLY A 195 -35.87 -18.17 24.28
N GLY A 196 -35.92 -16.89 23.88
CA GLY A 196 -34.93 -15.87 24.25
C GLY A 196 -35.24 -15.13 25.56
N CYS A 197 -36.38 -15.47 26.14
CA CYS A 197 -36.84 -15.22 27.50
C CYS A 197 -37.22 -16.61 28.05
#